data_AF-A0A8H4INU9-F1
#
_entry.id   AF-A0A8H4INU9-F1
#
_cell.length_a   1.000
_cell.length_b   1.000
_cell.length_c   1.000
_cell.angle_alpha   90.00
_cell.angle_beta   90.00
_cell.angle_gamma   90.00
#
_symmetry.space_group_name_H-M   'P 1'
#
loop_
_entity.id
_entity.type
_entity.pdbx_description
1 polymer ?
#
loop_
_entity_poly.entity_id
_entity_poly.type
_entity_poly.pdbx_seq_one_letter_code
_entity_poly.pdbx_strand_id
1 'polypeptide(L)'
;MLDQIGKALHANGFRFERIDGSKPDTQRRAALKNFRNKPDCCVLLASIGSAGVGLDHTVASRVHLMEPQWSPMAEEQALDRVLRMGQTRDVVATRYVVKESIEEYVISVQGTKSRIIKQSFDNDSAAETLNIRERLMKYLEKS
;
A
#
# COMPACT_ATOMS: atom_id res chain seq x y z
N MET A 1 12.87 -12.98 -0.02
CA MET A 1 12.56 -12.44 1.33
C MET A 1 11.45 -13.23 2.04
N LEU A 2 10.25 -13.34 1.45
CA LEU A 2 9.09 -14.00 2.08
C LEU A 2 9.37 -15.45 2.56
N ASP A 3 10.21 -16.22 1.84
CA ASP A 3 10.57 -17.57 2.27
C ASP A 3 11.34 -17.59 3.60
N GLN A 4 12.22 -16.63 3.82
CA GLN A 4 13.01 -16.53 5.05
C GLN A 4 12.13 -16.13 6.23
N ILE A 5 11.21 -15.18 6.01
CA ILE A 5 10.22 -14.79 7.01
C ILE A 5 9.31 -15.98 7.34
N GLY A 6 8.84 -16.71 6.34
CA GLY A 6 8.02 -17.91 6.55
C GLY A 6 8.73 -18.99 7.36
N LYS A 7 10.03 -19.24 7.09
CA LYS A 7 10.86 -20.14 7.89
C LYS A 7 10.96 -19.68 9.35
N ALA A 8 11.23 -18.39 9.57
CA ALA A 8 11.34 -17.81 10.91
C ALA A 8 10.01 -17.91 11.69
N LEU A 9 8.88 -17.61 11.05
CA LEU A 9 7.55 -17.75 11.65
C LEU A 9 7.27 -19.20 12.06
N HIS A 10 7.54 -20.15 11.16
CA HIS A 10 7.34 -21.56 11.44
C HIS A 10 8.23 -22.04 12.59
N ALA A 11 9.52 -21.66 12.61
CA ALA A 11 10.45 -22.01 13.68
C ALA A 11 10.01 -21.48 15.07
N ASN A 12 9.26 -20.38 15.10
CA ASN A 12 8.72 -19.78 16.31
C ASN A 12 7.27 -20.19 16.61
N GLY A 13 6.72 -21.19 15.89
CA GLY A 13 5.39 -21.72 16.14
C GLY A 13 4.22 -20.86 15.64
N PHE A 14 4.48 -19.85 14.80
CA PHE A 14 3.43 -19.03 14.21
C PHE A 14 2.86 -19.70 12.96
N ARG A 15 1.53 -19.86 12.95
CA ARG A 15 0.78 -20.20 11.73
C ARG A 15 0.59 -18.94 10.89
N PHE A 16 0.81 -19.09 9.60
CA PHE A 16 0.65 -18.01 8.63
C PHE A 16 0.06 -18.52 7.32
N GLU A 17 -0.61 -17.62 6.62
CA GLU A 17 -1.03 -17.80 5.23
C GLU A 17 -0.13 -16.97 4.30
N ARG A 18 -0.09 -17.32 3.02
CA ARG A 18 0.78 -16.64 2.04
C ARG A 18 0.08 -16.34 0.73
N ILE A 19 0.28 -15.11 0.25
CA ILE A 19 -0.24 -14.60 -1.02
C ILE A 19 0.90 -13.96 -1.80
N ASP A 20 1.25 -14.53 -2.95
CA ASP A 20 2.22 -13.96 -3.86
C ASP A 20 1.90 -14.32 -5.32
N GLY A 21 2.77 -13.87 -6.22
CA GLY A 21 2.65 -14.08 -7.66
C GLY A 21 2.65 -15.54 -8.10
N SER A 22 3.15 -16.47 -7.27
CA SER A 22 3.24 -17.90 -7.61
C SER A 22 1.92 -18.66 -7.43
N LYS A 23 0.96 -18.08 -6.70
CA LYS A 23 -0.30 -18.75 -6.35
C LYS A 23 -1.44 -18.33 -7.30
N PRO A 24 -2.26 -19.27 -7.80
CA PRO A 24 -3.50 -18.96 -8.52
C PRO A 24 -4.50 -18.18 -7.65
N ASP A 25 -5.39 -17.41 -8.28
CA ASP A 25 -6.40 -16.58 -7.59
C ASP A 25 -7.25 -17.38 -6.59
N THR A 26 -7.64 -18.61 -6.95
CA THR A 26 -8.42 -19.51 -6.07
C THR A 26 -7.71 -19.80 -4.75
N GLN A 27 -6.40 -20.03 -4.80
CA GLN A 27 -5.58 -20.25 -3.60
C GLN A 27 -5.40 -18.96 -2.79
N ARG A 28 -5.25 -17.81 -3.45
CA ARG A 28 -5.15 -16.51 -2.77
C ARG A 28 -6.42 -16.19 -1.98
N ARG A 29 -7.60 -16.44 -2.55
CA ARG A 29 -8.90 -16.28 -1.87
C ARG A 29 -9.05 -17.25 -0.69
N ALA A 30 -8.61 -18.49 -0.85
CA ALA A 30 -8.64 -19.48 0.23
C ALA A 30 -7.73 -19.07 1.41
N ALA A 31 -6.52 -18.58 1.13
CA ALA A 31 -5.59 -18.05 2.12
C ALA A 31 -6.19 -16.88 2.91
N LEU A 32 -6.88 -15.94 2.24
CA LEU A 32 -7.58 -14.84 2.92
C LEU A 32 -8.76 -15.32 3.75
N LYS A 33 -9.54 -16.26 3.24
CA LYS A 33 -10.64 -16.86 4.00
C LYS A 33 -10.14 -17.52 5.27
N ASN A 34 -9.00 -18.22 5.20
CA ASN A 34 -8.36 -18.83 6.35
C ASN A 34 -7.87 -17.75 7.33
N PHE A 35 -7.10 -16.77 6.87
CA PHE A 35 -6.63 -15.65 7.70
C PHE A 35 -7.78 -14.90 8.38
N ARG A 36 -8.94 -14.76 7.72
CA ARG A 36 -10.12 -14.10 8.30
C ARG A 36 -10.84 -14.92 9.35
N ASN A 37 -11.02 -16.22 9.12
CA ASN A 37 -11.94 -17.05 9.90
C ASN A 37 -11.26 -17.93 10.93
N LYS A 38 -9.95 -18.18 10.76
CA LYS A 38 -9.20 -19.07 11.64
C LYS A 38 -8.49 -18.25 12.72
N PRO A 39 -8.91 -18.32 13.99
CA PRO A 39 -8.33 -17.51 15.06
C PRO A 39 -6.88 -17.87 15.36
N ASP A 40 -6.43 -19.03 14.90
CA ASP A 40 -5.08 -19.52 15.06
C ASP A 40 -4.12 -19.10 13.94
N CYS A 41 -4.61 -18.41 12.89
CA CYS A 41 -3.84 -17.89 11.77
C CYS A 41 -3.73 -16.36 11.86
N CYS A 42 -2.80 -15.87 12.68
CA CYS A 42 -2.68 -14.44 12.97
C CYS A 42 -1.77 -13.67 11.99
N VAL A 43 -1.09 -14.36 11.06
CA VAL A 43 -0.11 -13.74 10.16
C VAL A 43 -0.46 -14.03 8.70
N LEU A 44 -0.41 -13.00 7.86
CA LEU A 44 -0.52 -13.10 6.41
C LEU A 44 0.76 -12.55 5.79
N LEU A 45 1.48 -13.40 5.05
CA LEU A 45 2.61 -12.99 4.23
C LEU A 45 2.12 -12.62 2.84
N ALA A 46 2.38 -11.39 2.42
CA ALA A 46 2.02 -10.93 1.08
C ALA A 46 3.21 -10.27 0.39
N SER A 47 3.37 -10.53 -0.92
CA SER A 47 4.19 -9.65 -1.74
C SER A 47 3.42 -8.37 -2.03
N ILE A 48 4.09 -7.22 -2.03
CA ILE A 48 3.42 -5.92 -2.17
C ILE A 48 2.63 -5.79 -3.48
N GLY A 49 3.17 -6.33 -4.58
CA GLY A 49 2.46 -6.36 -5.86
C GLY A 49 1.20 -7.23 -5.83
N SER A 50 1.17 -8.30 -5.03
CA SER A 50 -0.04 -9.12 -4.85
C SER A 50 -0.99 -8.53 -3.82
N ALA A 51 -0.50 -7.77 -2.84
CA ALA A 51 -1.31 -7.03 -1.87
C ALA A 51 -2.05 -5.83 -2.51
N GLY A 52 -1.52 -5.27 -3.61
CA GLY A 52 -2.18 -4.19 -4.34
C GLY A 52 -3.36 -4.62 -5.22
N VAL A 53 -3.50 -5.92 -5.56
CA VAL A 53 -4.43 -6.39 -6.60
C VAL A 53 -5.54 -7.27 -6.02
N GLY A 54 -6.78 -6.80 -6.15
CA GLY A 54 -7.99 -7.64 -6.23
C GLY A 54 -8.52 -8.28 -4.96
N LEU A 55 -7.92 -8.02 -3.78
CA LEU A 55 -8.29 -8.71 -2.54
C LEU A 55 -8.53 -7.74 -1.38
N ASP A 56 -9.58 -8.00 -0.60
CA ASP A 56 -9.93 -7.21 0.59
C ASP A 56 -9.16 -7.68 1.82
N HIS A 57 -8.29 -6.82 2.32
CA HIS A 57 -7.43 -7.07 3.49
C HIS A 57 -7.98 -6.43 4.78
N THR A 58 -9.31 -6.22 4.87
CA THR A 58 -10.01 -5.54 5.97
C THR A 58 -9.90 -6.20 7.36
N VAL A 59 -9.09 -7.26 7.50
CA VAL A 59 -8.95 -8.04 8.73
C VAL A 59 -7.57 -7.86 9.39
N ALA A 60 -6.63 -7.14 8.77
CA ALA A 60 -5.35 -6.83 9.41
C ALA A 60 -5.41 -5.49 10.16
N SER A 61 -4.87 -5.44 11.39
CA SER A 61 -4.70 -4.20 12.17
C SER A 61 -3.23 -3.80 12.34
N ARG A 62 -2.30 -4.67 11.96
CA ARG A 62 -0.86 -4.41 12.01
C ARG A 62 -0.27 -4.73 10.65
N VAL A 63 0.44 -3.76 10.07
CA VAL A 63 1.12 -3.92 8.78
C VAL A 63 2.61 -3.73 8.99
N HIS A 64 3.39 -4.72 8.58
CA HIS A 64 4.85 -4.71 8.66
C HIS A 64 5.42 -4.64 7.26
N LEU A 65 5.92 -3.46 6.87
CA LEU A 65 6.57 -3.22 5.59
C LEU A 65 8.06 -3.55 5.75
N MET A 66 8.44 -4.74 5.27
CA MET A 66 9.76 -5.31 5.52
C MET A 66 10.86 -4.73 4.63
N GLU A 67 10.51 -4.21 3.45
CA GLU A 67 11.45 -3.62 2.50
C GLU A 67 10.75 -2.47 1.73
N PRO A 68 11.46 -1.35 1.46
CA PRO A 68 10.91 -0.25 0.67
C PRO A 68 10.82 -0.62 -0.83
N GLN A 69 9.82 -0.08 -1.53
CA GLN A 69 9.66 -0.29 -2.97
C GLN A 69 10.13 0.90 -3.81
N TRP A 70 10.56 0.68 -5.04
CA TRP A 70 10.94 1.80 -5.91
C TRP A 70 9.79 2.75 -6.28
N SER A 71 8.55 2.27 -6.18
CA SER A 71 7.33 3.03 -6.45
C SER A 71 6.60 3.30 -5.14
N PRO A 72 6.42 4.57 -4.71
CA PRO A 72 5.70 4.90 -3.49
C PRO A 72 4.23 4.45 -3.55
N MET A 73 3.62 4.54 -4.73
CA MET A 73 2.22 4.21 -4.96
C MET A 73 1.89 2.74 -4.71
N ALA A 74 2.88 1.84 -4.86
CA ALA A 74 2.69 0.42 -4.57
C ALA A 74 2.50 0.17 -3.07
N GLU A 75 3.20 0.92 -2.21
CA GLU A 75 3.04 0.83 -0.75
C GLU A 75 1.71 1.44 -0.31
N GLU A 76 1.36 2.63 -0.82
CA GLU A 76 0.09 3.29 -0.52
C GLU A 76 -1.10 2.42 -0.93
N GLN A 77 -1.10 1.89 -2.16
CA GLN A 77 -2.17 1.00 -2.63
C GLN A 77 -2.30 -0.26 -1.79
N ALA A 78 -1.20 -0.82 -1.29
CA ALA A 78 -1.24 -1.99 -0.42
C ALA A 78 -1.80 -1.64 0.98
N LEU A 79 -1.41 -0.48 1.53
CA LEU A 79 -1.93 0.01 2.82
C LEU A 79 -3.41 0.38 2.76
N ASP A 80 -3.87 1.00 1.67
CA ASP A 80 -5.27 1.36 1.44
C ASP A 80 -6.20 0.14 1.49
N ARG A 81 -5.70 -1.05 1.14
CA ARG A 81 -6.48 -2.30 1.23
C ARG A 81 -6.68 -2.78 2.66
N VAL A 82 -5.78 -2.42 3.56
CA VAL A 82 -5.88 -2.70 5.00
C VAL A 82 -6.72 -1.63 5.71
N LEU A 83 -6.54 -0.37 5.31
CA LEU A 83 -7.25 0.80 5.80
C LEU A 83 -8.67 0.98 5.21
N ARG A 84 -9.12 0.01 4.39
CA ARG A 84 -10.37 0.11 3.63
C ARG A 84 -11.60 0.29 4.54
N MET A 85 -12.62 0.97 4.01
CA MET A 85 -13.93 1.15 4.65
C MET A 85 -14.47 -0.19 5.20
N GLY A 86 -14.86 -0.18 6.48
CA GLY A 86 -15.31 -1.38 7.21
C GLY A 86 -14.30 -1.93 8.22
N GLN A 87 -13.06 -1.41 8.25
CA GLN A 87 -12.14 -1.64 9.37
C GLN A 87 -12.63 -0.87 10.61
N THR A 88 -12.78 -1.57 11.73
CA THR A 88 -13.23 -0.97 13.01
C THR A 88 -12.13 -0.86 14.05
N ARG A 89 -10.95 -1.42 13.76
CA ARG A 89 -9.78 -1.40 14.66
C ARG A 89 -8.73 -0.44 14.15
N ASP A 90 -8.01 0.20 15.07
CA ASP A 90 -6.87 1.03 14.71
C ASP A 90 -5.81 0.21 13.97
N VAL A 91 -5.41 0.73 12.80
CA VAL A 91 -4.39 0.12 11.95
C VAL A 91 -3.08 0.83 12.18
N VAL A 92 -2.02 0.07 12.52
CA VAL A 92 -0.66 0.60 12.63
C VAL A 92 0.21 -0.03 11.56
N ALA A 93 0.80 0.83 10.72
CA ALA A 93 1.80 0.44 9.75
C ALA A 93 3.20 0.77 10.28
N THR A 94 4.10 -0.21 10.25
CA THR A 94 5.51 -0.06 10.62
C THR A 94 6.38 -0.38 9.43
N ARG A 95 7.20 0.59 9.01
CA ARG A 95 8.20 0.42 7.96
C ARG A 95 9.56 0.15 8.60
N TYR A 96 10.22 -0.91 8.17
CA TYR A 96 11.59 -1.23 8.57
C TYR A 96 12.55 -0.66 7.54
N VAL A 97 13.58 0.03 8.02
CA VAL A 97 14.63 0.63 7.19
C VAL A 97 15.96 0.36 7.85
N VAL A 98 16.88 -0.26 7.13
CA VAL A 98 18.24 -0.52 7.60
C VAL A 98 19.10 0.72 7.37
N LYS A 99 19.73 1.22 8.43
CA LYS A 99 20.65 2.36 8.36
C LYS A 99 21.88 2.03 7.52
N GLU A 100 22.45 3.03 6.86
CA GLU A 100 23.67 2.89 6.06
C GLU A 100 23.53 1.82 4.97
N SER A 101 22.33 1.72 4.38
CA SER A 101 22.01 0.72 3.36
C SER A 101 21.39 1.35 2.12
N ILE A 102 21.29 0.56 1.05
CA ILE A 102 20.62 0.96 -0.19
C ILE A 102 19.15 1.36 0.02
N GLU A 103 18.52 0.91 1.11
CA GLU A 103 17.13 1.26 1.44
C GLU A 103 16.93 2.76 1.67
N GLU A 104 17.93 3.45 2.25
CA GLU A 104 17.90 4.91 2.42
C GLU A 104 17.88 5.63 1.07
N TYR A 105 18.65 5.11 0.10
CA TYR A 105 18.63 5.62 -1.26
C TYR A 105 17.27 5.40 -1.93
N VAL A 106 16.68 4.21 -1.79
CA VAL A 106 15.34 3.90 -2.34
C VAL A 106 14.31 4.87 -1.80
N ILE A 107 14.33 5.15 -0.49
CA ILE A 107 13.45 6.13 0.15
C ILE A 107 13.68 7.56 -0.38
N SER A 108 14.94 7.95 -0.61
CA SER A 108 15.25 9.25 -1.22
C SER A 108 14.66 9.39 -2.63
N VAL A 109 14.70 8.31 -3.42
CA VAL A 109 14.12 8.24 -4.76
C VAL A 109 12.59 8.30 -4.70
N GLN A 110 11.95 7.57 -3.77
CA GLN A 110 10.51 7.69 -3.54
C GLN A 110 10.11 9.13 -3.20
N GLY A 111 10.85 9.81 -2.32
CA GLY A 111 10.58 11.19 -1.93
C GLY A 111 10.69 12.17 -3.11
N THR A 112 11.66 11.94 -4.01
CA THR A 112 11.81 12.72 -5.23
C THR A 112 10.64 12.48 -6.19
N LYS A 113 10.27 11.22 -6.43
CA LYS A 113 9.12 10.86 -7.28
C LYS A 113 7.81 11.45 -6.76
N SER A 114 7.56 11.33 -5.46
CA SER A 114 6.33 11.85 -4.82
C SER A 114 6.24 13.37 -4.93
N ARG A 115 7.37 14.08 -4.81
CA ARG A 115 7.43 15.53 -4.98
C ARG A 115 7.08 15.96 -6.40
N ILE A 116 7.65 15.29 -7.41
CA ILE A 116 7.36 15.57 -8.82
C ILE A 116 5.87 15.35 -9.10
N ILE A 117 5.32 14.22 -8.65
CA ILE A 117 3.90 13.91 -8.80
C ILE A 117 3.02 15.01 -8.19
N LYS A 118 3.33 15.44 -6.95
CA LYS A 118 2.59 16.49 -6.27
C LYS A 118 2.65 17.83 -7.03
N GLN A 119 3.84 18.22 -7.51
CA GLN A 119 4.01 19.44 -8.30
C GLN A 119 3.21 19.42 -9.61
N SER A 120 3.10 18.27 -10.26
CA SER A 120 2.28 18.12 -11.47
C SER A 120 0.79 18.36 -11.17
N PHE A 121 0.25 17.77 -10.11
CA PHE A 121 -1.14 17.99 -9.70
C PHE A 121 -1.41 19.44 -9.26
N ASP A 122 -0.48 20.06 -8.53
CA ASP A 122 -0.60 21.45 -8.11
C ASP A 122 -0.63 22.39 -9.34
N ASN A 123 0.20 22.14 -10.35
CA ASN A 123 0.24 22.93 -11.59
C ASN A 123 -1.03 22.77 -12.44
N ASP A 124 -1.57 21.55 -12.57
CA ASP A 124 -2.84 21.33 -13.28
C ASP A 124 -4.00 22.04 -12.56
N SER A 125 -4.07 21.97 -11.23
CA SER A 125 -5.12 22.65 -10.46
C SER A 125 -5.03 24.18 -10.55
N ALA A 126 -3.82 24.75 -10.59
CA ALA A 126 -3.62 26.19 -10.76
C ALA A 126 -4.00 26.66 -12.17
N ALA A 127 -3.65 25.89 -13.21
CA ALA A 127 -4.02 26.16 -14.59
C ALA A 127 -5.53 26.06 -14.82
N GLU A 128 -6.19 25.06 -14.22
CA GLU A 128 -7.64 24.86 -14.34
C GLU A 128 -8.43 25.96 -13.60
N THR A 129 -7.97 26.36 -12.40
CA THR A 129 -8.56 27.45 -11.62
C THR A 129 -8.44 28.80 -12.34
N LEU A 130 -7.30 29.07 -12.98
CA LEU A 130 -7.08 30.29 -13.77
C LEU A 130 -8.01 30.34 -14.99
N ASN A 131 -8.17 29.20 -15.68
CA ASN A 131 -9.02 29.09 -16.86
C ASN A 131 -10.51 29.25 -16.53
N ILE A 132 -10.96 28.72 -15.38
CA ILE A 132 -12.34 28.93 -14.88
C ILE A 132 -12.56 30.40 -14.53
N ARG A 133 -11.60 31.05 -13.86
CA ARG A 133 -11.69 32.47 -13.49
C ARG A 133 -11.74 33.39 -14.71
N GLU A 134 -10.90 33.17 -15.72
CA GLU A 134 -10.94 33.92 -16.98
C GLU A 134 -12.28 33.76 -17.70
N ARG A 135 -12.83 32.53 -17.69
CA ARG A 135 -14.12 32.24 -18.31
C ARG A 135 -15.27 32.92 -17.58
N LEU A 136 -15.25 32.95 -16.24
CA LEU A 136 -16.24 33.66 -15.41
C LEU A 136 -16.16 35.18 -15.58
N MET A 137 -14.96 35.77 -15.68
CA MET A 137 -14.80 37.20 -15.95
C MET A 137 -15.40 37.59 -17.31
N LYS A 138 -15.21 36.78 -18.35
CA LYS A 138 -15.83 37.00 -19.67
C LYS A 138 -17.36 36.96 -19.66
N TYR A 139 -17.98 36.25 -18.70
CA TYR A 139 -19.44 36.26 -18.54
C TYR A 139 -19.92 37.50 -17.79
N LEU A 140 -19.16 37.99 -16.82
CA LEU A 140 -19.49 39.20 -16.06
C LEU A 140 -19.28 40.49 -16.86
N GLU A 141 -18.34 40.51 -17.81
CA GLU A 141 -18.14 41.64 -18.74
C GLU A 141 -19.19 41.72 -19.86
N LYS A 142 -20.03 40.69 -20.02
CA LYS A 142 -21.08 40.61 -21.04
C LYS A 142 -22.50 40.85 -20.51
N SER A 143 -22.65 41.21 -19.22
CA SER A 143 -23.90 41.65 -18.60
C SER A 143 -23.80 43.13 -18.24
#